data_AF-A0A6N8XIU2-F1
#
_entry.id   AF-A0A6N8XIU2-F1
#
_cell.length_a   1.000
_cell.length_b   1.000
_cell.length_c   1.000
_cell.angle_alpha   90.00
_cell.angle_beta   90.00
_cell.angle_gamma   90.00
#
_symmetry.space_group_name_H-M   'P 1'
#
loop_
_entity.id
_entity.type
_entity.pdbx_description
1 polymer ?
#
loop_
_entity_poly.entity_id
_entity_poly.type
_entity_poly.pdbx_seq_one_letter_code
_entity_poly.pdbx_strand_id
1 'polypeptide(L)'
;MTGSYTLTVATTDDATDEPDGSVTASLASGNGYTVGSAYSGTVAVLDDDVAALPVVSVAADAASVTEGGDASFTLTAHPLPASPLAVTVRWRRR
;
A
#
# COMPACT_ATOMS: atom_id res chain seq x y z
N MET A 1 -30.98 34.50 -13.79
CA MET A 1 -31.10 33.02 -13.85
C MET A 1 -29.74 32.45 -13.52
N THR A 2 -29.68 31.43 -12.67
CA THR A 2 -28.44 30.68 -12.41
C THR A 2 -28.55 29.32 -13.11
N GLY A 3 -27.43 28.81 -13.59
CA GLY A 3 -27.31 27.46 -14.14
C GLY A 3 -26.28 26.67 -13.33
N SER A 4 -26.48 25.36 -13.22
CA SER A 4 -25.54 24.44 -12.59
C SER A 4 -25.18 23.33 -13.56
N TYR A 5 -23.96 22.83 -13.43
CA TYR A 5 -23.46 21.67 -14.16
C TYR A 5 -22.62 20.83 -13.20
N THR A 6 -22.74 19.51 -13.31
CA THR A 6 -21.98 18.56 -12.50
C THR A 6 -20.90 17.93 -13.36
N LEU A 7 -19.65 18.07 -12.93
CA LEU A 7 -18.52 17.32 -13.48
C LEU A 7 -18.35 16.03 -12.68
N THR A 8 -18.28 14.89 -13.38
CA THR A 8 -17.98 13.59 -12.77
C THR A 8 -16.61 13.12 -13.24
N VAL A 9 -15.76 12.75 -12.28
CA VAL A 9 -14.44 12.14 -12.52
C VAL A 9 -14.48 10.77 -11.86
N ALA A 10 -14.25 9.71 -12.63
CA ALA A 10 -14.19 8.35 -12.09
C ALA A 10 -12.84 8.11 -11.42
N THR A 11 -12.85 7.43 -10.27
CA THR A 11 -11.66 6.85 -9.65
C THR A 11 -11.51 5.39 -10.08
N THR A 12 -10.32 4.84 -9.93
CA THR A 12 -10.07 3.40 -10.08
C THR A 12 -10.01 2.78 -8.68
N ASP A 13 -10.63 1.62 -8.55
CA ASP A 13 -10.62 0.79 -7.36
C ASP A 13 -9.58 -0.32 -7.56
N ASP A 14 -8.77 -0.62 -6.55
CA ASP A 14 -7.82 -1.74 -6.60
C ASP A 14 -7.69 -2.50 -5.28
N ALA A 15 -6.48 -2.98 -4.95
CA ALA A 15 -6.23 -3.81 -3.75
C ALA A 15 -4.92 -3.43 -3.05
N THR A 16 -4.37 -2.27 -3.40
CA THR A 16 -3.07 -1.78 -2.95
C THR A 16 -3.30 -0.74 -1.86
N ASP A 17 -2.80 -1.02 -0.66
CA ASP A 17 -2.79 -0.04 0.43
C ASP A 17 -1.95 1.19 0.03
N GLU A 18 -2.61 2.35 -0.01
CA GLU A 18 -2.09 3.61 -0.51
C GLU A 18 -2.46 4.76 0.44
N PRO A 19 -1.67 5.84 0.50
CA PRO A 19 -2.12 7.03 1.22
C PRO A 19 -3.33 7.70 0.54
N ASP A 20 -4.25 8.24 1.34
CA ASP A 20 -5.36 9.08 0.85
C ASP A 20 -4.91 10.11 -0.19
N GLY A 21 -5.61 10.12 -1.32
CA GLY A 21 -5.38 11.02 -2.45
C GLY A 21 -6.37 12.18 -2.53
N SER A 22 -6.29 12.93 -3.63
CA SER A 22 -7.29 13.96 -3.93
C SER A 22 -7.39 14.28 -5.42
N VAL A 23 -8.57 14.77 -5.82
CA VAL A 23 -8.83 15.32 -7.14
C VAL A 23 -9.15 16.80 -6.99
N THR A 24 -8.47 17.65 -7.76
CA THR A 24 -8.71 19.10 -7.79
C THR A 24 -9.17 19.53 -9.18
N ALA A 25 -10.32 20.20 -9.25
CA ALA A 25 -10.82 20.87 -10.43
C ALA A 25 -10.59 22.39 -10.30
N SER A 26 -10.23 23.07 -11.39
CA SER A 26 -10.03 24.53 -11.42
C SER A 26 -10.58 25.12 -12.71
N LEU A 27 -11.19 26.29 -12.61
CA LEU A 27 -11.66 27.07 -13.76
C LEU A 27 -10.55 28.00 -14.24
N ALA A 28 -10.18 27.86 -15.51
CA ALA A 28 -9.32 28.83 -16.18
C ALA A 28 -10.11 30.08 -16.57
N SER A 29 -9.41 31.20 -16.77
CA SER A 29 -10.01 32.39 -17.39
C SER A 29 -10.25 32.17 -18.89
N GLY A 30 -11.23 32.88 -19.45
CA GLY A 30 -11.56 32.78 -20.87
C GLY A 30 -12.45 33.91 -21.35
N ASN A 31 -12.76 33.90 -22.65
CA ASN A 31 -13.70 34.85 -23.26
C ASN A 31 -15.14 34.40 -22.99
N GLY A 32 -16.04 35.37 -22.77
CA GLY A 32 -17.48 35.10 -22.63
C GLY A 32 -17.97 34.80 -21.21
N TYR A 33 -17.08 34.77 -20.21
CA TYR A 33 -17.44 34.62 -18.80
C TYR A 33 -16.40 35.25 -17.88
N THR A 34 -16.81 35.59 -16.65
CA THR A 34 -15.93 36.01 -15.57
C THR A 34 -15.84 34.89 -14.53
N VAL A 35 -14.63 34.51 -14.14
CA VAL A 35 -14.41 33.52 -13.07
C VAL A 35 -14.54 34.21 -11.72
N GLY A 36 -15.34 33.63 -10.82
CA GLY A 36 -15.53 34.12 -9.45
C GLY A 36 -14.37 33.76 -8.52
N SER A 37 -14.43 34.23 -7.27
CA SER A 37 -13.41 33.95 -6.25
C SER A 37 -13.28 32.47 -5.90
N ALA A 38 -14.39 31.72 -5.95
CA ALA A 38 -14.38 30.27 -5.86
C ALA A 38 -14.21 29.67 -7.26
N TYR A 39 -12.96 29.47 -7.67
CA TYR A 39 -12.61 28.93 -8.99
C TYR A 39 -12.06 27.51 -8.95
N SER A 40 -11.82 26.95 -7.76
CA SER A 40 -11.31 25.59 -7.59
C SER A 40 -12.10 24.83 -6.53
N GLY A 41 -12.16 23.52 -6.69
CA GLY A 41 -12.71 22.60 -5.70
C GLY A 41 -11.85 21.34 -5.62
N THR A 42 -11.66 20.83 -4.41
CA THR A 42 -10.88 19.62 -4.14
C THR A 42 -11.76 18.61 -3.42
N VAL A 43 -11.67 17.35 -3.85
CA VAL A 43 -12.36 16.20 -3.24
C VAL A 43 -11.29 15.18 -2.83
N ALA A 44 -11.40 14.63 -1.63
CA ALA A 44 -10.52 13.56 -1.17
C ALA A 44 -10.90 12.23 -1.86
N VAL A 45 -9.88 11.44 -2.19
CA VAL A 45 -10.02 10.04 -2.59
C VAL A 45 -9.46 9.24 -1.42
N LEU A 46 -10.34 8.63 -0.63
CA LEU A 46 -9.93 7.88 0.55
C LEU A 46 -9.56 6.47 0.11
N ASP A 47 -8.42 5.98 0.57
CA ASP A 47 -8.06 4.57 0.40
C ASP A 47 -8.93 3.70 1.32
N ASP A 48 -9.41 2.58 0.81
CA ASP A 48 -10.16 1.58 1.57
C ASP A 48 -9.46 0.22 1.63
N ASP A 49 -8.24 0.12 1.09
CA ASP A 49 -7.38 -1.04 1.23
C ASP A 49 -6.64 -1.08 2.56
N VAL A 50 -6.19 -2.29 2.93
CA VAL A 50 -5.38 -2.51 4.12
C VAL A 50 -4.18 -3.37 3.74
N ALA A 51 -2.98 -2.91 4.09
CA ALA A 51 -1.75 -3.65 3.84
C ALA A 51 -1.83 -5.08 4.42
N ALA A 52 -1.69 -6.08 3.55
CA ALA A 52 -1.66 -7.47 3.98
C ALA A 52 -0.45 -7.72 4.89
N LEU A 53 -0.71 -8.27 6.09
CA LEU A 53 0.36 -8.66 7.00
C LEU A 53 1.18 -9.81 6.40
N PRO A 54 2.52 -9.79 6.51
CA PRO A 54 3.36 -10.86 6.01
C PRO A 54 3.10 -12.14 6.80
N VAL A 55 2.82 -13.23 6.09
CA VAL A 55 2.83 -14.58 6.65
C VAL A 55 4.27 -15.09 6.62
N VAL A 56 4.79 -15.49 7.77
CA VAL A 56 6.18 -15.96 7.92
C VAL A 56 6.19 -17.45 8.22
N SER A 57 7.05 -18.20 7.52
CA SER A 57 7.30 -19.62 7.77
C SER A 57 8.79 -19.94 7.82
N VAL A 58 9.12 -21.05 8.48
CA VAL A 58 10.47 -21.60 8.56
C VAL A 58 10.44 -23.07 8.20
N ALA A 59 11.37 -23.50 7.35
CA ALA A 59 11.58 -24.90 7.00
C ALA A 59 13.05 -25.28 7.23
N ALA A 60 13.28 -26.45 7.80
CA ALA A 60 14.61 -27.04 7.79
C ALA A 60 14.93 -27.53 6.38
N ASP A 61 16.13 -27.23 5.88
CA ASP A 61 16.50 -27.62 4.52
C ASP A 61 16.81 -29.12 4.41
N ALA A 62 17.10 -29.77 5.55
CA ALA A 62 17.30 -31.19 5.67
C ALA A 62 16.68 -31.75 6.97
N ALA A 63 16.24 -33.01 6.94
CA ALA A 63 15.68 -33.68 8.11
C ALA A 63 16.73 -33.97 9.20
N SER A 64 18.01 -34.09 8.81
CA SER A 64 19.14 -34.29 9.70
C SER A 64 20.42 -33.79 9.06
N VAL A 65 21.41 -33.49 9.91
CA VAL A 65 22.78 -33.16 9.51
C VAL A 65 23.74 -34.02 10.32
N THR A 66 24.88 -34.37 9.73
CA THR A 66 25.97 -35.04 10.44
C THR A 66 26.68 -34.04 11.35
N GLU A 67 27.11 -34.48 12.53
CA GLU A 67 27.92 -33.66 13.42
C GLU A 67 29.16 -33.12 12.69
N GLY A 68 29.40 -31.81 12.83
CA GLY A 68 30.43 -31.08 12.08
C GLY A 68 29.96 -30.49 10.74
N GLY A 69 28.73 -30.79 10.30
CA GLY A 69 28.07 -30.12 9.18
C GLY A 69 27.18 -28.95 9.64
N ASP A 70 26.84 -28.08 8.69
CA ASP A 70 25.96 -26.95 8.92
C ASP A 70 24.48 -27.36 8.83
N ALA A 71 23.68 -26.92 9.81
CA ALA A 71 22.22 -26.95 9.72
C ALA A 71 21.73 -25.65 9.08
N SER A 72 20.95 -25.76 8.01
CA SER A 72 20.38 -24.61 7.30
C SER A 72 18.86 -24.63 7.34
N PHE A 73 18.29 -23.43 7.29
CA PHE A 73 16.85 -23.21 7.32
C PHE A 73 16.49 -22.14 6.30
N THR A 74 15.40 -22.39 5.58
CA THR A 74 14.79 -21.42 4.69
C THR A 74 13.68 -20.67 5.43
N LEU A 75 13.76 -19.34 5.40
CA LEU A 75 12.73 -18.43 5.91
C LEU A 75 11.97 -17.84 4.73
N THR A 76 10.64 -17.91 4.77
CA THR A 76 9.77 -17.33 3.74
C THR A 76 8.84 -16.31 4.39
N ALA A 77 8.71 -15.14 3.77
CA ALA A 77 7.74 -14.13 4.18
C ALA A 77 7.02 -13.60 2.92
N HIS A 78 5.68 -13.60 2.96
CA HIS A 78 4.87 -13.04 1.87
C HIS A 78 3.60 -12.36 2.40
N PRO A 79 3.28 -11.13 1.96
CA PRO A 79 4.11 -10.23 1.13
C PRO A 79 5.43 -9.83 1.83
N LEU A 80 6.29 -9.08 1.15
CA LEU A 80 7.57 -8.64 1.74
C LEU A 80 7.29 -7.75 2.97
N PRO A 81 7.81 -8.10 4.16
CA PRO A 81 7.63 -7.27 5.34
C PRO A 81 8.23 -5.87 5.14
N ALA A 82 7.49 -4.83 5.52
CA ALA A 82 7.96 -3.44 5.46
C ALA A 82 9.05 -3.14 6.52
N SER A 83 9.24 -4.02 7.50
CA SER A 83 10.24 -3.90 8.57
C SER A 83 11.02 -5.21 8.74
N PRO A 84 12.29 -5.16 9.21
CA PRO A 84 13.09 -6.36 9.42
C PRO A 84 12.42 -7.35 10.38
N LEU A 85 12.45 -8.64 10.04
CA LEU A 85 11.98 -9.72 10.91
C LEU A 85 13.06 -10.09 11.93
N ALA A 86 12.71 -10.10 13.22
CA ALA A 86 13.58 -10.60 14.27
C ALA A 86 13.47 -12.12 14.39
N VAL A 87 14.57 -12.84 14.16
CA VAL A 87 14.63 -14.31 14.24
C VAL A 87 15.52 -14.71 15.42
N THR A 88 15.02 -15.60 16.28
CA THR A 88 15.80 -16.13 17.41
C THR A 88 16.14 -17.60 17.16
N VAL A 89 17.43 -17.92 17.13
CA VAL A 89 17.92 -19.30 17.05
C VAL A 89 18.28 -19.78 18.46
N ARG A 90 17.82 -20.97 18.82
CA ARG A 90 18.13 -21.60 20.11
C ARG A 90 18.78 -22.95 19.89
N TRP A 91 19.91 -23.14 20.55
CA TRP A 91 20.64 -24.40 20.56
C TRP A 91 20.36 -25.14 21.86
N ARG A 92 20.22 -26.47 21.77
CA ARG A 92 20.29 -27.35 22.93
C ARG A 92 21.42 -28.32 22.68
N ARG A 93 22.39 -28.36 23.60
CA ARG A 93 23.35 -29.48 23.67
C ARG A 93 22.71 -30.58 24.52
N ARG A 94 22.98 -31.83 24.18
CA ARG A 94 22.72 -32.94 25.09
C ARG A 94 23.72 -32.91 26.24
#